data_AF-A0A228JAE3-F1
#
_entry.id   AF-A0A228JAE3-F1
#
_cell.length_a   1.000
_cell.length_b   1.000
_cell.length_c   1.000
_cell.angle_alpha   90.00
_cell.angle_beta   90.00
_cell.angle_gamma   90.00
#
_symmetry.space_group_name_H-M   'P 1'
#
loop_
_entity.id
_entity.type
_entity.pdbx_description
1 polymer ?
#
loop_
_entity_poly.entity_id
_entity_poly.type
_entity_poly.pdbx_seq_one_letter_code
_entity_poly.pdbx_strand_id
1 'polypeptide(L)'
;MNMPRPMIVIAAAALSIAAFSRAAAEQQKTRQEVRQEPVRARHDGVIPSPKQDYPASPATVARNQEIHRATLHRGEAAPMVDAHDNRFPVR
;
A
#
# COMPACT_ATOMS: atom_id res chain seq x y z
N MET A 1 8.14 50.20 0.29
CA MET A 1 8.77 49.32 1.29
C MET A 1 9.62 48.28 0.58
N ASN A 2 10.93 48.37 0.72
CA ASN A 2 11.93 47.46 0.20
C ASN A 2 12.24 46.42 1.29
N MET A 3 11.82 45.18 1.09
CA MET A 3 12.10 44.11 2.06
C MET A 3 13.61 43.86 2.15
N PRO A 4 14.18 43.77 3.36
CA PRO A 4 15.59 43.47 3.51
C PRO A 4 15.89 42.04 3.03
N ARG A 5 17.02 41.84 2.35
CA ARG A 5 17.47 40.53 1.84
C ARG A 5 17.32 39.36 2.84
N PRO A 6 17.64 39.50 4.15
CA PRO A 6 17.40 38.43 5.12
C PRO A 6 15.91 38.07 5.28
N MET A 7 14.98 39.03 5.21
CA MET A 7 13.54 38.73 5.23
C MET A 7 13.10 37.92 4.01
N ILE A 8 13.67 38.18 2.83
CA ILE A 8 13.35 37.42 1.61
C ILE A 8 13.78 35.95 1.78
N VAL A 9 14.98 35.72 2.33
CA VAL A 9 15.49 34.36 2.58
C VAL A 9 14.63 33.62 3.62
N ILE A 10 14.25 34.29 4.71
CA ILE A 10 13.38 33.71 5.75
C ILE A 10 12.01 33.36 5.18
N ALA A 11 11.40 34.27 4.40
CA ALA A 11 10.10 34.02 3.77
C ALA A 11 10.17 32.85 2.78
N ALA A 12 11.20 32.78 1.95
CA ALA A 12 11.41 31.67 1.01
C ALA A 12 11.61 30.33 1.73
N ALA A 13 12.37 30.32 2.83
CA ALA A 13 12.59 29.12 3.64
C ALA A 13 11.28 28.65 4.30
N ALA A 14 10.52 29.55 4.92
CA ALA A 14 9.24 29.23 5.53
C ALA A 14 8.23 28.68 4.51
N LEU A 15 8.17 29.27 3.32
CA LEU A 15 7.29 28.81 2.24
C LEU A 15 7.71 27.42 1.73
N SER A 16 9.02 27.18 1.61
CA SER A 16 9.56 25.88 1.24
C SER A 16 9.19 24.81 2.27
N ILE A 17 9.39 25.06 3.56
CA ILE A 17 9.04 24.13 4.64
C ILE A 17 7.55 23.80 4.63
N ALA A 18 6.69 24.81 4.45
CA ALA A 18 5.25 24.61 4.35
C ALA A 18 4.85 23.76 3.14
N ALA A 19 5.46 23.99 1.97
CA ALA A 19 5.23 23.20 0.77
C ALA A 19 5.64 21.72 0.94
N PHE A 20 6.84 21.47 1.49
CA PHE A 20 7.30 20.10 1.78
C PHE A 20 6.42 19.39 2.81
N SER A 21 5.94 20.10 3.83
CA SER A 21 5.08 19.52 4.87
C SER A 21 3.72 19.07 4.31
N ARG A 22 3.15 19.83 3.37
CA ARG A 22 1.90 19.46 2.69
C ARG A 22 2.08 18.26 1.78
N ALA A 23 3.15 18.23 0.98
CA ALA A 23 3.46 17.10 0.12
C ALA A 23 3.66 15.79 0.93
N ALA A 24 4.35 15.88 2.08
CA ALA A 24 4.53 14.72 2.96
C ALA A 24 3.20 14.20 3.53
N ALA A 25 2.28 15.10 3.90
CA ALA A 25 0.95 14.73 4.40
C ALA A 25 0.07 14.12 3.29
N GLU A 26 0.18 14.58 2.05
CA GLU A 26 -0.54 14.03 0.89
C GLU A 26 -0.05 12.63 0.49
N GLN A 27 1.21 12.29 0.80
CA GLN A 27 1.77 10.96 0.54
C GLN A 27 1.51 9.95 1.66
N GLN A 28 0.92 10.35 2.79
CA GLN A 28 0.66 9.45 3.90
C GLN A 28 -0.58 8.60 3.64
N LYS A 29 -0.36 7.30 3.41
CA LYS A 29 -1.43 6.29 3.48
C LYS A 29 -2.09 6.34 4.85
N THR A 30 -3.41 6.26 4.88
CA THR A 30 -4.15 6.12 6.13
C THR A 30 -3.84 4.77 6.78
N ARG A 31 -4.00 4.66 8.11
CA ARG A 31 -3.84 3.37 8.81
C ARG A 31 -4.74 2.27 8.25
N GLN A 32 -5.92 2.65 7.75
CA GLN A 32 -6.84 1.73 7.12
C GLN A 32 -6.29 1.20 5.79
N GLU A 33 -5.74 2.06 4.95
CA GLU A 33 -5.12 1.66 3.68
C GLU A 33 -3.93 0.72 3.90
N VAL A 34 -3.06 1.02 4.87
CA VAL A 34 -1.93 0.15 5.23
C VAL A 34 -2.39 -1.23 5.69
N ARG A 35 -3.53 -1.32 6.40
CA ARG A 35 -4.10 -2.61 6.82
C ARG A 35 -4.72 -3.38 5.65
N GLN A 36 -5.26 -2.69 4.65
CA GLN A 36 -5.86 -3.32 3.48
C GLN A 36 -4.83 -3.82 2.47
N GLU A 37 -3.66 -3.19 2.39
CA GLU A 37 -2.63 -3.55 1.41
C GLU A 37 -2.14 -5.01 1.52
N PRO A 38 -1.84 -5.57 2.71
CA PRO A 38 -1.52 -6.98 2.86
C PRO A 38 -2.67 -7.93 2.51
N VAL A 39 -3.91 -7.50 2.74
CA VAL A 39 -5.11 -8.27 2.39
C VAL A 39 -5.20 -8.39 0.87
N ARG A 40 -5.07 -7.27 0.15
CA ARG A 40 -5.03 -7.24 -1.32
C ARG A 40 -3.86 -8.06 -1.88
N ALA A 41 -2.66 -7.90 -1.33
CA ALA A 41 -1.49 -8.65 -1.76
C ALA A 41 -1.65 -10.17 -1.59
N ARG A 42 -2.38 -10.62 -0.56
CA ARG A 42 -2.68 -12.03 -0.36
C ARG A 42 -3.74 -12.53 -1.35
N HIS A 43 -4.79 -11.75 -1.57
CA HIS A 43 -5.81 -12.04 -2.58
C HIS A 43 -5.18 -12.18 -3.97
N ASP A 44 -4.28 -11.28 -4.32
CA ASP A 44 -3.57 -11.27 -5.61
C ASP A 44 -2.50 -12.37 -5.70
N GLY A 45 -2.26 -13.14 -4.62
CA GLY A 45 -1.31 -14.25 -4.59
C GLY A 45 0.17 -13.87 -4.58
N VAL A 46 0.49 -12.57 -4.45
CA VAL A 46 1.88 -12.06 -4.57
C VAL A 46 2.73 -12.26 -3.31
N ILE A 47 2.14 -12.73 -2.21
CA ILE A 47 2.87 -13.06 -0.98
C ILE A 47 3.34 -14.52 -1.06
N PRO A 48 4.64 -14.79 -1.29
CA PRO A 48 5.17 -16.14 -1.27
C PRO A 48 5.25 -16.65 0.19
N SER A 49 4.87 -17.90 0.41
CA SER A 49 5.09 -18.56 1.71
C SER A 49 6.58 -18.85 2.01
N PRO A 50 7.41 -19.31 1.05
CA PRO A 50 8.84 -19.52 1.28
C PRO A 50 9.65 -18.24 1.06
N LYS A 51 10.66 -18.00 1.92
CA LYS A 51 11.50 -16.80 1.87
C LYS A 51 12.42 -16.74 0.63
N GLN A 52 12.77 -17.89 0.06
CA GLN A 52 13.68 -17.98 -1.09
C GLN A 52 13.03 -17.68 -2.44
N ASP A 53 11.69 -17.57 -2.51
CA ASP A 53 10.95 -17.27 -3.76
C ASP A 53 10.51 -15.81 -3.75
N TYR A 54 11.47 -14.89 -3.55
CA TYR A 54 11.23 -13.45 -3.56
C TYR A 54 12.08 -12.75 -4.63
N PRO A 55 11.47 -12.00 -5.56
CA PRO A 55 10.01 -11.82 -5.73
C PRO A 55 9.32 -13.11 -6.17
N ALA A 56 8.04 -13.28 -5.84
CA ALA A 56 7.29 -14.49 -6.17
C ALA A 56 7.29 -14.75 -7.67
N SER A 57 7.65 -15.98 -8.07
CA SER A 57 7.55 -16.37 -9.48
C SER A 57 6.10 -16.32 -9.99
N PRO A 58 5.85 -16.08 -11.29
CA PRO A 58 4.50 -16.08 -11.85
C PRO A 58 3.73 -17.38 -11.58
N ALA A 59 4.42 -18.52 -11.59
CA ALA A 59 3.82 -19.82 -11.25
C ALA A 59 3.39 -19.90 -9.77
N THR A 60 4.17 -19.30 -8.85
CA THR A 60 3.78 -19.19 -7.45
C THR A 60 2.58 -18.27 -7.27
N VAL A 61 2.54 -17.13 -7.97
CA VAL A 61 1.40 -16.20 -7.93
C VAL A 61 0.12 -16.91 -8.39
N ALA A 62 0.14 -17.57 -9.54
CA ALA A 62 -1.02 -18.30 -10.08
C ALA A 62 -1.51 -19.41 -9.13
N ARG A 63 -0.57 -20.19 -8.55
CA ARG A 63 -0.88 -21.23 -7.57
C ARG A 63 -1.53 -20.65 -6.31
N ASN A 64 -1.00 -19.54 -5.80
CA ASN A 64 -1.52 -18.89 -4.60
C ASN A 64 -2.93 -18.34 -4.85
N GLN A 65 -3.19 -17.74 -6.02
CA GLN A 65 -4.52 -17.28 -6.42
C GLN A 65 -5.52 -18.44 -6.50
N GLU A 66 -5.14 -19.58 -7.09
CA GLU A 66 -5.98 -20.78 -7.17
C GLU A 66 -6.36 -21.29 -5.77
N ILE A 67 -5.37 -21.41 -4.87
CA ILE A 67 -5.60 -21.85 -3.49
C ILE A 67 -6.49 -20.85 -2.74
N HIS A 68 -6.23 -19.56 -2.89
CA HIS A 68 -7.02 -18.50 -2.27
C HIS A 68 -8.48 -18.55 -2.73
N ARG A 69 -8.72 -18.64 -4.04
CA ARG A 69 -10.05 -18.77 -4.63
C ARG A 69 -10.76 -20.04 -4.16
N ALA A 70 -10.08 -21.19 -4.15
CA ALA A 70 -10.67 -22.45 -3.73
C ALA A 70 -11.07 -22.48 -2.24
N THR A 71 -10.38 -21.71 -1.40
CA THR A 71 -10.58 -21.69 0.06
C THR A 71 -11.54 -20.61 0.53
N LEU A 72 -11.52 -19.41 -0.07
CA LEU A 72 -12.32 -18.27 0.37
C LEU A 72 -13.49 -17.95 -0.55
N HIS A 73 -13.37 -18.22 -1.86
CA HIS A 73 -14.29 -17.76 -2.91
C HIS A 73 -14.84 -18.91 -3.76
N ARG A 74 -15.30 -19.98 -3.11
CA ARG A 74 -15.74 -21.19 -3.80
C ARG A 74 -16.93 -20.88 -4.73
N GLY A 75 -16.76 -21.21 -6.02
CA GLY A 75 -17.81 -21.05 -7.04
C GLY A 75 -17.79 -19.70 -7.73
N GLU A 76 -16.89 -18.79 -7.33
CA GLU A 76 -16.73 -17.49 -7.99
C GLU A 76 -15.69 -17.57 -9.11
N ALA A 77 -16.03 -16.98 -10.26
CA ALA A 77 -15.16 -16.97 -11.45
C ALA A 77 -14.07 -15.90 -11.36
N ALA A 78 -14.39 -14.75 -10.77
CA ALA A 78 -13.50 -13.61 -10.63
C ALA A 78 -13.78 -12.91 -9.27
N PRO A 79 -13.28 -13.49 -8.17
CA PRO A 79 -13.51 -12.91 -6.85
C PRO A 79 -12.89 -11.53 -6.74
N MET A 80 -13.59 -10.66 -6.01
CA MET A 80 -13.13 -9.33 -5.66
C MET A 80 -12.64 -9.33 -4.22
N VAL A 81 -11.79 -8.37 -3.87
CA VAL A 81 -11.40 -8.20 -2.47
C VAL A 81 -12.62 -7.83 -1.63
N ASP A 82 -12.99 -8.67 -0.67
CA ASP A 82 -14.23 -8.53 0.11
C ASP A 82 -14.07 -8.97 1.59
N ALA A 83 -15.19 -9.22 2.27
CA ALA A 83 -15.20 -9.62 3.68
C ALA A 83 -14.58 -11.01 3.94
N HIS A 84 -14.50 -11.89 2.95
CA HIS A 84 -13.87 -13.20 3.06
C HIS A 84 -12.35 -13.10 3.26
N ASP A 85 -11.72 -12.05 2.72
CA ASP A 85 -10.26 -11.87 2.78
C ASP A 85 -9.77 -11.37 4.14
N ASN A 86 -10.66 -10.73 4.90
CA ASN A 86 -10.36 -10.24 6.25
C ASN A 86 -10.33 -11.34 7.32
N ARG A 87 -10.59 -12.60 6.95
CA ARG A 87 -10.60 -13.74 7.89
C ARG A 87 -9.20 -14.10 8.41
N PHE A 88 -8.15 -13.64 7.73
CA PHE A 88 -6.78 -13.83 8.18
C PHE A 88 -6.29 -12.59 8.92
N PRO A 89 -5.95 -12.68 10.23
CA PRO A 89 -5.40 -11.54 10.94
C PRO A 89 -4.07 -11.13 10.30
N VAL A 90 -3.98 -9.84 9.95
CA VAL A 90 -2.71 -9.19 9.65
C VAL A 90 -1.93 -9.20 10.97
N ARG A 91 -0.97 -10.11 11.10
CA ARG A 91 -0.12 -10.26 12.30
C ARG A 91 0.85 -9.09 12.43
#